data_AF-G8B2R0-F1
#
_entry.id   AF-G8B2R0-F1
#
_cell.length_a   1.000
_cell.length_b   1.000
_cell.length_c   1.000
_cell.angle_alpha   90.00
_cell.angle_beta   90.00
_cell.angle_gamma   90.00
#
_symmetry.space_group_name_H-M   'P 1'
#
loop_
_entity.id
_entity.type
_entity.pdbx_description
1 polymer ?
#
loop_
_entity_poly.entity_id
_entity_poly.type
_entity_poly.pdbx_seq_one_letter_code
_entity_poly.pdbx_strand_id
1 'polypeptide(L)' 'EWITFSEADERKLGSGDKGDFFSLLGVLTFTFADNVVYKACPQEQCNKKLVDQENGQFRCEKCNREYPNFKYRLLL' A
#
# COMPACT_ATOMS: atom_id res chain seq x y z
N GLU A 1 4.90 -21.84 5.00
CA GLU A 1 5.71 -22.44 6.09
C GLU A 1 5.80 -21.43 7.22
N TRP A 2 5.85 -21.89 8.48
CA TRP A 2 6.07 -21.00 9.63
C TRP A 2 7.57 -20.87 9.89
N ILE A 3 8.13 -19.68 9.75
CA ILE A 3 9.55 -19.40 9.97
C ILE A 3 9.75 -18.08 10.73
N THR A 4 10.94 -17.90 11.29
CA THR A 4 11.36 -16.67 11.98
C THR A 4 11.92 -15.63 11.01
N PHE A 5 12.16 -14.42 11.50
CA PHE A 5 12.83 -13.37 10.73
C PHE A 5 14.27 -13.75 10.33
N SER A 6 15.03 -14.42 11.22
CA SER A 6 16.41 -14.84 10.93
C SER A 6 16.46 -15.85 9.79
N GLU A 7 15.58 -16.85 9.82
CA GLU A 7 15.52 -17.88 8.77
C GLU A 7 15.11 -17.29 7.42
N ALA A 8 14.20 -16.31 7.40
CA ALA A 8 13.80 -15.64 6.16
C ALA A 8 14.98 -14.89 5.51
N ASP A 9 15.82 -14.25 6.32
CA ASP A 9 17.02 -13.53 5.87
C ASP A 9 18.13 -14.49 5.40
N GLU A 10 18.43 -15.53 6.18
CA GLU A 10 19.42 -16.57 5.83
C GLU A 10 19.08 -17.28 4.52
N ARG A 11 17.80 -17.56 4.30
CA ARG A 11 17.28 -18.16 3.06
C ARG A 11 17.21 -17.17 1.89
N LYS A 12 17.44 -15.87 2.15
CA LYS A 12 17.40 -14.78 1.16
C LYS A 12 16.07 -14.70 0.41
N LEU A 13 14.96 -14.88 1.13
CA LEU A 13 13.62 -14.79 0.54
C LEU A 13 13.39 -13.43 -0.14
N GLY A 14 12.76 -13.44 -1.32
CA GLY A 14 12.51 -12.24 -2.13
C GLY A 14 13.66 -11.82 -3.04
N SER A 15 14.77 -12.58 -3.09
CA SER A 15 15.89 -12.30 -4.01
C SER A 15 15.67 -12.79 -5.44
N GLY A 16 14.60 -13.55 -5.70
CA GLY A 16 14.23 -14.02 -7.03
C GLY A 16 13.33 -13.03 -7.79
N ASP A 17 12.92 -13.41 -9.00
CA ASP A 17 12.03 -12.59 -9.84
C ASP A 17 10.59 -12.52 -9.31
N LYS A 18 10.19 -13.49 -8.48
CA LYS A 18 8.87 -13.58 -7.86
C LYS A 18 9.00 -13.44 -6.35
N GLY A 19 7.95 -12.89 -5.73
CA GLY A 19 7.87 -12.81 -4.27
C GLY A 19 7.72 -14.18 -3.62
N ASP A 20 8.41 -14.38 -2.51
CA ASP A 20 8.24 -15.52 -1.61
C ASP A 20 7.23 -15.18 -0.50
N PHE A 21 6.49 -16.19 -0.05
CA PHE A 21 5.46 -16.04 0.98
C PHE A 21 5.74 -16.96 2.16
N PHE A 22 5.66 -16.42 3.37
CA PHE A 22 5.83 -17.18 4.61
C PHE A 22 4.90 -16.68 5.72
N SER A 23 4.74 -17.49 6.76
CA SER A 23 3.99 -17.13 7.97
C SER A 23 4.96 -17.04 9.14
N LEU A 24 4.69 -16.15 10.10
CA LEU A 24 5.51 -15.99 11.31
C LEU A 24 4.61 -15.56 12.48
N LEU A 25 5.08 -15.82 13.70
CA LEU A 25 4.52 -15.22 14.91
C LEU A 25 5.48 -14.12 15.38
N GLY A 26 4.97 -12.90 15.58
CA GLY A 26 5.77 -11.75 15.95
C GLY A 26 4.98 -10.73 16.78
N VAL A 27 5.67 -9.74 17.29
CA VAL A 27 5.10 -8.65 18.11
C VAL A 27 5.31 -7.33 17.37
N LEU A 28 4.26 -6.52 17.24
CA LEU A 28 4.35 -5.18 16.69
C LEU A 28 5.03 -4.24 17.71
N THR A 29 6.26 -3.83 17.43
CA THR A 29 7.06 -2.99 18.34
C THR A 29 6.94 -1.50 18.04
N PHE A 30 6.71 -1.13 16.77
CA PHE A 30 6.67 0.27 16.33
C PHE A 30 5.89 0.42 15.01
N THR A 31 5.25 1.58 14.82
CA THR A 31 4.59 1.97 13.56
C THR A 31 4.92 3.41 13.19
N PHE A 32 5.11 3.69 11.90
CA PHE A 32 5.22 5.06 11.38
C PHE A 32 3.83 5.61 11.08
N ALA A 33 3.54 6.85 11.50
CA ALA A 33 2.22 7.47 11.33
C ALA A 33 2.09 8.38 10.09
N ASP A 34 3.22 8.91 9.59
CA ASP A 34 3.19 10.08 8.70
C ASP A 34 2.67 9.81 7.28
N ASN A 35 2.52 8.55 6.87
CA ASN A 35 2.04 8.18 5.53
C ASN A 35 1.08 6.99 5.52
N VAL A 36 0.41 6.75 6.65
CA VAL A 36 -0.47 5.58 6.86
C VAL A 36 -1.73 5.62 6.02
N VAL A 37 -2.08 6.77 5.45
CA VAL A 37 -3.27 6.91 4.60
C VAL A 37 -2.97 7.72 3.36
N TYR A 38 -3.68 7.43 2.27
CA TYR A 38 -3.66 8.22 1.05
C TYR A 38 -5.07 8.45 0.49
N LYS A 39 -5.21 9.54 -0.29
CA LYS A 39 -6.42 9.86 -1.04
C LYS A 39 -6.49 8.97 -2.28
N ALA A 40 -7.41 8.02 -2.30
CA ALA A 40 -7.62 7.06 -3.39
C ALA A 40 -8.84 7.43 -4.25
N CYS A 41 -8.83 6.91 -5.48
CA CYS A 41 -9.96 7.00 -6.41
C CYS A 41 -11.28 6.55 -5.74
N PRO A 42 -12.39 7.29 -5.91
CA PRO A 42 -13.66 6.92 -5.31
C PRO A 42 -14.37 5.75 -6.00
N GLN A 43 -13.95 5.37 -7.21
CA GLN A 43 -14.51 4.21 -7.94
C GLN A 43 -14.28 2.89 -7.19
N GLU A 44 -15.28 2.01 -7.15
CA GLU A 44 -15.23 0.78 -6.36
C GLU A 44 -14.07 -0.17 -6.73
N GLN A 45 -13.72 -0.23 -8.01
CA GLN A 45 -12.68 -1.12 -8.53
C GLN A 45 -11.34 -0.40 -8.78
N CYS A 46 -11.11 0.75 -8.14
CA CYS A 46 -9.88 1.53 -8.30
C CYS A 46 -9.32 2.01 -6.96
N ASN A 47 -8.06 1.68 -6.70
CA ASN A 47 -7.32 2.09 -5.50
C ASN A 47 -6.14 3.03 -5.83
N LYS A 48 -6.10 3.60 -7.04
CA LYS A 48 -5.00 4.48 -7.45
C LYS A 48 -5.02 5.75 -6.58
N LYS A 49 -3.85 6.14 -6.07
CA LYS A 49 -3.64 7.44 -5.40
C LYS A 49 -3.97 8.56 -6.37
N LEU A 50 -4.79 9.51 -5.92
CA LEU A 50 -5.19 10.65 -6.72
C LEU A 50 -4.11 11.73 -6.71
N VAL A 51 -4.08 12.51 -7.80
CA VAL A 51 -3.28 13.72 -7.92
C VAL A 51 -4.18 14.92 -7.62
N ASP A 52 -3.80 15.72 -6.63
CA ASP A 52 -4.49 16.98 -6.32
C ASP A 52 -4.24 17.97 -7.47
N GLN A 53 -5.29 18.56 -8.03
CA GLN A 53 -5.17 19.54 -9.11
C GLN A 53 -5.11 20.98 -8.57
N GLU A 54 -5.11 21.19 -7.26
CA GLU A 54 -5.06 22.51 -6.59
C GLU A 54 -6.24 23.44 -6.95
N ASN A 55 -7.28 22.90 -7.57
CA ASN A 55 -8.51 23.59 -7.98
C ASN A 55 -9.76 23.03 -7.26
N GLY A 56 -9.55 22.24 -6.20
CA GLY A 56 -10.61 21.52 -5.49
C GLY A 56 -11.02 20.19 -6.13
N GLN A 57 -10.36 19.77 -7.21
CA GLN A 57 -10.56 18.47 -7.85
C GLN A 57 -9.35 17.55 -7.73
N PHE A 58 -9.61 16.25 -7.85
CA PHE A 58 -8.64 15.18 -7.74
C PHE A 58 -8.67 14.31 -8.99
N ARG A 59 -7.51 14.16 -9.64
CA ARG A 59 -7.38 13.38 -10.88
C ARG A 59 -6.90 11.96 -10.60
N CYS A 60 -7.63 10.99 -11.16
CA CYS A 60 -7.21 9.59 -11.20
C CYS A 60 -6.60 9.28 -12.57
N GLU A 61 -5.29 9.01 -12.61
CA GLU A 61 -4.60 8.66 -13.87
C GLU A 61 -5.08 7.31 -14.44
N LYS A 62 -5.40 6.33 -13.57
CA LYS A 62 -5.84 5.00 -13.99
C LYS A 62 -7.22 5.03 -14.68
N CYS A 63 -8.15 5.81 -14.13
CA CYS A 63 -9.50 5.95 -14.68
C CYS A 63 -9.60 7.07 -15.71
N ASN A 64 -8.55 7.91 -15.83
CA ASN A 64 -8.51 9.14 -16.60
C ASN A 64 -9.73 10.04 -16.36
N ARG A 65 -10.04 10.30 -15.08
CA ARG A 65 -11.20 11.10 -14.64
C ARG A 65 -10.85 11.97 -13.44
N GLU A 66 -11.61 13.04 -13.28
CA GLU A 66 -11.52 13.97 -12.16
C GLU A 66 -12.72 13.83 -11.24
N TYR A 67 -12.49 14.02 -9.94
CA TYR A 67 -13.48 13.87 -8.89
C TYR A 67 -13.37 15.02 -7.89
N PRO A 68 -14.50 15.56 -7.38
CA PRO A 68 -14.48 16.52 -6.28
C PRO A 68 -14.21 15.85 -4.91
N ASN A 69 -14.20 14.53 -4.86
CA ASN A 69 -14.07 13.72 -3.64
C ASN A 69 -13.07 12.58 -3.81
N PHE A 70 -12.79 11.89 -2.70
CA PHE A 70 -11.87 10.77 -2.63
C PHE A 70 -12.26 9.79 -1.52
N LYS A 71 -11.63 8.61 -1.52
CA LYS A 71 -11.71 7.64 -0.41
C LYS A 71 -10.35 7.54 0.27
N TYR A 72 -10.31 7.62 1.60
CA TYR A 72 -9.07 7.30 2.33
C TYR A 72 -8.81 5.81 2.30
N ARG A 73 -7.57 5.41 2.03
CA ARG A 73 -7.12 4.02 2.12
C ARG A 73 -5.85 3.93 2.95
N LEU A 74 -5.74 2.84 3.71
CA LEU A 74 -4.58 2.51 4.52
C LEU A 74 -3.39 2.13 3.63
N LEU A 75 -2.21 2.61 4.01
CA LEU A 75 -0.87 2.32 3.49
C LEU A 75 0.07 2.15 4.69
N LEU A 76 -0.19 1.12 5.50
CA LEU A 76 0.67 0.65 6.58
C LEU A 76 1.27 -0.69 6.18
#